data_AF-A0A8B7Q3N3-F1
#
_entry.id   AF-A0A8B7Q3N3-F1
#
_cell.length_a   1.000
_cell.length_b   1.000
_cell.length_c   1.000
_cell.angle_alpha   90.00
_cell.angle_beta   90.00
_cell.angle_gamma   90.00
#
_symmetry.space_group_name_H-M   'P 1'
#
loop_
_entity.id
_entity.type
_entity.pdbx_description
1 polymer ?
#
loop_
_entity_poly.entity_id
_entity_poly.type
_entity_poly.pdbx_seq_one_letter_code
_entity_poly.pdbx_strand_id
1 'polypeptide(L)'
;MATIRLGFRRQNFCLFKRSFLLLKLIAVVFAVLLFCEFLIYYLVIFRCNWPELKTPAYDGEQETLEPVLKAMFLADTHLLGEVRGHWLDKLRREWQMERAFQTALWLLQPEVVFILGDIFDEGKWSSSQAWADDVERFQKMFRHPHHVQLKVVAGNHDIGFHYQMSTYRIKRFEKVFNPERLFSWKGINFVMVNSVALEGDGCNICSEAEAELIEISHKLNCSREQEHHSSQCGDGQPLPRSAPVLLQHFPLYRRSDANCTGEDAAPPEERGTPFKERYDVLSREASQKGSMTPTEYALSKCYLPFENTVLITYCGAAGFLVVLILVHFGFLDLPFLFGCQLLRKFKTV
;
A
#
# COMPACT_ATOMS: atom_id res chain seq x y z
N MET A 1 19.41 -47.34 55.79
CA MET A 1 18.56 -47.41 54.59
C MET A 1 18.44 -46.01 53.98
N ALA A 2 19.30 -45.70 53.01
CA ALA A 2 19.39 -44.39 52.37
C ALA A 2 19.38 -44.58 50.85
N THR A 3 18.19 -44.56 50.23
CA THR A 3 18.05 -44.71 48.77
C THR A 3 16.86 -43.97 48.15
N ILE A 4 16.17 -43.09 48.89
CA ILE A 4 14.97 -42.38 48.36
C ILE A 4 15.26 -40.92 47.97
N ARG A 5 16.35 -40.30 48.45
CA ARG A 5 16.68 -38.88 48.15
C ARG A 5 17.32 -38.62 46.77
N LEU A 6 17.86 -39.63 46.08
CA LEU A 6 18.57 -39.45 44.81
C LEU A 6 17.62 -39.38 43.59
N GLY A 7 16.48 -40.08 43.63
CA GLY A 7 15.50 -40.10 42.54
C GLY A 7 14.79 -38.76 42.34
N PHE A 8 14.37 -38.13 43.43
CA PHE A 8 13.65 -36.85 43.41
C PHE A 8 14.50 -35.70 42.85
N ARG A 9 15.81 -35.69 43.17
CA ARG A 9 16.76 -34.67 42.69
C ARG A 9 17.05 -34.81 41.18
N ARG A 10 17.11 -36.04 40.66
CA ARG A 10 17.34 -36.32 39.23
C ARG A 10 16.10 -36.04 38.37
N GLN A 11 14.91 -36.33 38.89
CA GLN A 11 13.63 -36.00 38.25
C GLN A 11 13.41 -34.48 38.17
N ASN A 12 13.66 -33.75 39.26
CA ASN A 12 13.56 -32.29 39.29
C ASN A 12 14.58 -31.62 38.35
N PHE A 13 15.79 -32.18 38.20
CA PHE A 13 16.79 -31.65 37.27
C PHE A 13 16.44 -31.88 35.80
N CYS A 14 15.84 -33.03 35.46
CA CYS A 14 15.32 -33.30 34.11
C CYS A 14 14.10 -32.42 33.78
N LEU A 15 13.18 -32.22 34.74
CA LEU A 15 12.03 -31.32 34.58
C LEU A 15 12.47 -29.86 34.40
N PHE A 16 13.46 -29.40 35.17
CA PHE A 16 14.03 -28.05 35.06
C PHE A 16 14.76 -27.84 33.72
N LYS A 17 15.53 -28.82 33.24
CA LYS A 17 16.18 -28.77 31.91
C LYS A 17 15.17 -28.75 30.75
N ARG A 18 14.10 -29.55 30.84
CA ARG A 18 13.02 -29.59 29.83
C ARG A 18 12.22 -28.27 29.81
N SER A 19 11.93 -27.72 30.98
CA SER A 19 11.29 -26.41 31.12
C SER A 19 12.13 -25.28 30.51
N PHE A 20 13.45 -25.31 30.71
CA PHE A 20 14.36 -24.33 30.12
C PHE A 20 14.49 -24.45 28.60
N LEU A 21 14.46 -25.67 28.04
CA LEU A 21 14.40 -25.85 26.57
C LEU A 21 13.07 -25.30 26.03
N LEU A 22 11.94 -25.68 26.62
CA LEU A 22 10.63 -25.22 26.17
C LEU A 22 10.54 -23.69 26.17
N LEU A 23 11.05 -23.03 27.22
CA LEU A 23 11.10 -21.58 27.30
C LEU A 23 11.94 -20.97 26.16
N LYS A 24 13.08 -21.57 25.82
CA LYS A 24 13.91 -21.13 24.69
C LYS A 24 13.19 -21.28 23.35
N LEU A 25 12.52 -22.41 23.13
CA LEU A 25 11.77 -22.66 21.89
C LEU A 25 10.63 -21.64 21.75
N ILE A 26 9.86 -21.41 22.81
CA ILE A 26 8.81 -20.39 22.85
C ILE A 26 9.39 -19.00 22.59
N ALA A 27 10.51 -18.65 23.22
CA ALA A 27 11.15 -17.35 23.03
C ALA A 27 11.60 -17.13 21.58
N VAL A 28 12.17 -18.15 20.93
CA VAL A 28 12.58 -18.09 19.51
C VAL A 28 11.36 -17.95 18.60
N VAL A 29 10.33 -18.77 18.79
CA VAL A 29 9.09 -18.67 17.99
C VAL A 29 8.46 -17.29 18.15
N PHE A 30 8.35 -16.80 19.38
CA PHE A 30 7.81 -15.47 19.66
C PHE A 30 8.65 -14.35 19.03
N ALA A 31 9.98 -14.43 19.14
CA ALA A 31 10.87 -13.42 18.56
C ALA A 31 10.75 -13.37 17.03
N VAL A 32 10.63 -14.53 16.37
CA VAL A 32 10.47 -14.62 14.92
C VAL A 32 9.11 -14.10 14.49
N LEU A 33 8.02 -14.47 15.19
CA LEU A 33 6.69 -13.91 14.93
C LEU A 33 6.68 -12.39 15.12
N LEU A 34 7.23 -11.89 16.23
CA LEU A 34 7.33 -10.45 16.49
C LEU A 34 8.13 -9.73 15.40
N PHE A 35 9.20 -10.34 14.90
CA PHE A 35 10.00 -9.77 13.83
C PHE A 35 9.23 -9.74 12.50
N CYS A 36 8.76 -10.90 12.04
CA CYS A 36 8.12 -11.07 10.74
C CYS A 36 6.74 -10.40 10.65
N GLU A 37 5.98 -10.40 11.73
CA GLU A 37 4.59 -9.90 11.75
C GLU A 37 4.47 -8.45 12.17
N PHE A 38 5.53 -7.85 12.70
CA PHE A 38 5.47 -6.50 13.24
C PHE A 38 6.73 -5.66 12.97
N LEU A 39 7.91 -6.06 13.47
CA LEU A 39 9.10 -5.19 13.43
C LEU A 39 9.64 -4.95 12.02
N ILE A 40 9.52 -5.92 11.11
CA ILE A 40 10.08 -5.81 9.75
C ILE A 40 9.48 -4.62 8.98
N TYR A 41 8.19 -4.31 9.18
CA TYR A 41 7.54 -3.16 8.55
C TYR A 41 8.19 -1.84 8.97
N TYR A 42 8.49 -1.69 10.27
CA TYR A 42 9.17 -0.50 10.78
C TYR A 42 10.58 -0.40 10.22
N LEU A 43 11.32 -1.50 10.17
CA LEU A 43 12.70 -1.50 9.67
C LEU A 43 12.78 -1.11 8.18
N VAL A 44 11.85 -1.59 7.36
CA VAL A 44 11.83 -1.31 5.92
C VAL A 44 11.29 0.10 5.66
N ILE A 45 10.13 0.46 6.23
CA ILE A 45 9.48 1.76 5.95
C ILE A 45 10.26 2.92 6.57
N PHE A 46 10.99 2.73 7.67
CA PHE A 46 11.86 3.77 8.25
C PHE A 46 12.98 4.23 7.30
N ARG A 47 13.31 3.44 6.26
CA ARG A 47 14.29 3.84 5.23
C ARG A 47 13.70 4.75 4.16
N CYS A 48 12.38 4.92 4.14
CA CYS A 48 11.72 5.80 3.19
C CYS A 48 11.82 7.26 3.65
N ASN A 49 12.07 8.15 2.69
CA ASN A 49 12.10 9.59 2.91
C ASN A 49 11.21 10.26 1.88
N TRP A 50 10.66 11.42 2.26
CA TRP A 50 9.98 12.28 1.30
C TRP A 50 10.99 12.81 0.28
N PRO A 51 10.68 12.78 -1.02
CA PRO A 51 11.60 13.24 -2.05
C PRO A 51 11.72 14.77 -2.00
N GLU A 52 12.92 15.27 -2.28
CA GLU A 52 13.17 16.71 -2.33
C GLU A 52 12.57 17.34 -3.58
N LEU A 53 11.90 18.49 -3.41
CA LEU A 53 11.44 19.29 -4.52
C LEU A 53 12.61 20.02 -5.15
N LYS A 54 12.72 19.96 -6.49
CA LYS A 54 13.66 20.81 -7.22
C LYS A 54 13.12 22.23 -7.25
N THR A 55 13.52 23.05 -6.29
CA THR A 55 13.26 24.50 -6.37
C THR A 55 14.10 25.08 -7.51
N PRO A 56 13.52 25.83 -8.46
CA PRO A 56 14.33 26.59 -9.40
C PRO A 56 15.22 27.54 -8.60
N ALA A 57 16.51 27.61 -8.95
CA ALA A 57 17.43 28.60 -8.39
C ALA A 57 16.92 29.98 -8.84
N TYR A 58 16.30 30.72 -7.92
CA TYR A 58 15.89 32.10 -8.15
C TYR A 58 16.45 32.98 -7.05
N ASP A 59 17.10 34.05 -7.49
CA ASP A 59 17.84 35.00 -6.66
C ASP A 59 16.89 35.80 -5.77
N GLY A 60 17.14 35.71 -4.46
CA GLY A 60 16.90 36.78 -3.49
C GLY A 60 15.52 37.42 -3.45
N GLU A 61 14.60 36.82 -2.72
CA GLU A 61 13.80 37.53 -1.71
C GLU A 61 13.17 36.53 -0.73
N GLN A 62 12.95 36.99 0.49
CA GLN A 62 12.63 36.18 1.65
C GLN A 62 11.16 35.72 1.63
N GLU A 63 10.85 34.75 0.78
CA GLU A 63 9.50 34.17 0.72
C GLU A 63 9.33 33.03 1.73
N THR A 64 8.22 33.09 2.47
CA THR A 64 7.72 32.01 3.30
C THR A 64 7.63 30.74 2.45
N LEU A 65 8.47 29.73 2.74
CA LEU A 65 8.38 28.40 2.12
C LEU A 65 6.93 27.92 2.17
N GLU A 66 6.24 27.95 1.02
CA GLU A 66 4.91 27.39 0.86
C GLU A 66 4.92 25.95 1.41
N PRO A 67 3.93 25.56 2.23
CA PRO A 67 3.98 24.29 2.93
C PRO A 67 3.88 23.14 1.93
N VAL A 68 4.97 22.37 1.80
CA VAL A 68 5.01 21.17 0.94
C VAL A 68 3.92 20.19 1.35
N LEU A 69 3.15 19.70 0.37
CA LEU A 69 2.15 18.67 0.57
C LEU A 69 2.80 17.28 0.54
N LYS A 70 2.67 16.55 1.64
CA LYS A 70 3.05 15.12 1.72
C LYS A 70 1.87 14.23 1.35
N ALA A 71 1.86 13.75 0.11
CA ALA A 71 0.84 12.84 -0.40
C ALA A 71 1.38 11.42 -0.56
N MET A 72 0.67 10.43 0.00
CA MET A 72 0.94 9.01 -0.18
C MET A 72 -0.03 8.40 -1.20
N PHE A 73 0.48 7.58 -2.13
CA PHE A 73 -0.33 6.91 -3.15
C PHE A 73 -0.27 5.40 -2.95
N LEU A 74 -1.44 4.78 -2.98
CA LEU A 74 -1.67 3.34 -2.97
C LEU A 74 -2.54 2.98 -4.19
N ALA A 75 -2.50 1.73 -4.61
CA ALA A 75 -3.38 1.21 -5.66
C ALA A 75 -3.57 -0.30 -5.44
N ASP A 76 -4.62 -0.87 -6.03
CA ASP A 76 -4.78 -2.32 -6.21
C ASP A 76 -4.68 -3.12 -4.89
N THR A 77 -5.35 -2.63 -3.84
CA THR A 77 -5.36 -3.34 -2.54
C THR A 77 -6.13 -4.66 -2.60
N HIS A 78 -7.08 -4.77 -3.52
CA HIS A 78 -7.78 -5.99 -3.91
C HIS A 78 -8.34 -6.83 -2.76
N LEU A 79 -8.92 -6.26 -1.71
CA LEU A 79 -9.50 -6.98 -0.57
C LEU A 79 -10.28 -8.23 -1.01
N LEU A 80 -9.89 -9.41 -0.49
CA LEU A 80 -10.45 -10.67 -0.94
C LEU A 80 -11.93 -10.75 -0.54
N GLY A 81 -12.77 -10.94 -1.56
CA GLY A 81 -14.20 -11.12 -1.38
C GLY A 81 -14.56 -12.51 -0.88
N GLU A 82 -15.85 -12.72 -0.67
CA GLU A 82 -16.43 -13.96 -0.12
C GLU A 82 -16.37 -15.14 -1.12
N VAL A 83 -16.40 -14.87 -2.43
CA VAL A 83 -16.67 -15.90 -3.44
C VAL A 83 -15.41 -16.68 -3.82
N ARG A 84 -14.32 -15.99 -4.16
CA ARG A 84 -13.06 -16.55 -4.65
C ARG A 84 -11.93 -16.45 -3.63
N GLY A 85 -12.13 -15.68 -2.55
CA GLY A 85 -11.11 -15.45 -1.55
C GLY A 85 -10.83 -16.68 -0.67
N HIS A 86 -9.58 -17.12 -0.61
CA HIS A 86 -9.17 -18.14 0.35
C HIS A 86 -8.99 -17.53 1.75
N TRP A 87 -9.58 -18.13 2.79
CA TRP A 87 -9.61 -17.56 4.14
C TRP A 87 -8.22 -17.28 4.75
N LEU A 88 -7.24 -18.15 4.48
CA LEU A 88 -5.88 -17.98 5.01
C LEU A 88 -5.14 -16.84 4.32
N ASP A 89 -5.33 -16.72 3.00
CA ASP A 89 -4.75 -15.62 2.22
C ASP A 89 -5.38 -14.31 2.67
N LYS A 90 -6.70 -14.31 2.82
CA LYS A 90 -7.45 -13.16 3.35
C LYS A 90 -6.89 -12.71 4.71
N LEU A 91 -6.76 -13.63 5.67
CA LEU A 91 -6.19 -13.34 6.98
C LEU A 91 -4.77 -12.78 6.87
N ARG A 92 -3.90 -13.42 6.08
CA ARG A 92 -2.50 -13.06 5.96
C ARG A 92 -2.33 -11.71 5.27
N ARG A 93 -2.89 -11.54 4.09
CA ARG A 93 -2.74 -10.37 3.25
C ARG A 93 -3.38 -9.14 3.88
N GLU A 94 -4.58 -9.27 4.47
CA GLU A 94 -5.21 -8.18 5.22
C GLU A 94 -4.37 -7.76 6.44
N TRP A 95 -3.79 -8.71 7.17
CA TRP A 95 -2.84 -8.38 8.25
C TRP A 95 -1.65 -7.58 7.73
N GLN A 96 -1.02 -8.02 6.64
CA GLN A 96 0.14 -7.35 6.05
C GLN A 96 -0.20 -5.94 5.57
N MET A 97 -1.35 -5.76 4.89
CA MET A 97 -1.84 -4.45 4.46
C MET A 97 -2.08 -3.52 5.66
N GLU A 98 -2.78 -3.99 6.71
CA GLU A 98 -3.00 -3.19 7.91
C GLU A 98 -1.66 -2.80 8.56
N ARG A 99 -0.74 -3.74 8.73
CA ARG A 99 0.57 -3.46 9.35
C ARG A 99 1.39 -2.47 8.53
N ALA A 100 1.45 -2.63 7.21
CA ALA A 100 2.14 -1.73 6.31
C ALA A 100 1.54 -0.31 6.37
N PHE A 101 0.23 -0.20 6.22
CA PHE A 101 -0.45 1.09 6.19
C PHE A 101 -0.33 1.85 7.53
N GLN A 102 -0.59 1.18 8.65
CA GLN A 102 -0.49 1.80 9.98
C GLN A 102 0.96 2.24 10.30
N THR A 103 1.96 1.45 9.87
CA THR A 103 3.37 1.79 10.05
C THR A 103 3.78 2.97 9.16
N ALA A 104 3.31 3.02 7.91
CA ALA A 104 3.54 4.13 7.00
C ALA A 104 2.93 5.43 7.51
N LEU A 105 1.67 5.41 7.99
CA LEU A 105 1.06 6.57 8.63
C LEU A 105 1.88 7.05 9.82
N TRP A 106 2.29 6.13 10.70
CA TRP A 106 3.06 6.45 11.90
C TRP A 106 4.40 7.11 11.57
N LEU A 107 5.19 6.53 10.67
CA LEU A 107 6.54 6.98 10.38
C LEU A 107 6.60 8.16 9.40
N LEU A 108 5.78 8.14 8.34
CA LEU A 108 5.87 9.11 7.25
C LEU A 108 4.98 10.34 7.48
N GLN A 109 3.93 10.20 8.30
CA GLN A 109 2.96 11.27 8.61
C GLN A 109 2.48 12.01 7.35
N PRO A 110 1.88 11.31 6.36
CA PRO A 110 1.31 11.97 5.19
C PRO A 110 0.09 12.80 5.59
N GLU A 111 -0.19 13.85 4.82
CA GLU A 111 -1.38 14.69 5.01
C GLU A 111 -2.57 14.20 4.19
N VAL A 112 -2.28 13.62 3.03
CA VAL A 112 -3.27 13.04 2.13
C VAL A 112 -2.82 11.66 1.69
N VAL A 113 -3.74 10.72 1.66
CA VAL A 113 -3.57 9.40 1.08
C VAL A 113 -4.55 9.22 -0.06
N PHE A 114 -4.05 8.81 -1.21
CA PHE A 114 -4.84 8.44 -2.37
C PHE A 114 -4.81 6.93 -2.58
N ILE A 115 -5.97 6.32 -2.85
CA ILE A 115 -6.08 4.93 -3.32
C ILE A 115 -6.65 4.94 -4.74
N LEU A 116 -5.85 4.47 -5.71
CA LEU A 116 -6.13 4.55 -7.15
C LEU A 116 -6.91 3.34 -7.68
N GLY A 117 -8.02 3.00 -7.04
CA GLY A 117 -8.92 1.93 -7.49
C GLY A 117 -8.54 0.53 -7.05
N ASP A 118 -9.45 -0.39 -7.41
CA ASP A 118 -9.44 -1.81 -7.10
C ASP A 118 -9.20 -2.06 -5.61
N ILE A 119 -10.04 -1.41 -4.81
CA ILE A 119 -10.05 -1.60 -3.36
C ILE A 119 -10.49 -3.03 -3.04
N PHE A 120 -11.57 -3.48 -3.69
CA PHE A 120 -12.17 -4.79 -3.48
C PHE A 120 -11.95 -5.66 -4.71
N ASP A 121 -11.60 -6.94 -4.53
CA ASP A 121 -11.45 -7.87 -5.66
C ASP A 121 -12.80 -8.24 -6.30
N GLU A 122 -13.85 -8.25 -5.48
CA GLU A 122 -15.17 -8.77 -5.86
C GLU A 122 -16.27 -7.70 -5.83
N GLY A 123 -15.89 -6.42 -5.66
CA GLY A 123 -16.83 -5.31 -5.58
C GLY A 123 -17.91 -5.43 -6.65
N LYS A 124 -17.52 -5.53 -7.93
CA LYS A 124 -18.38 -5.64 -9.11
C LYS A 124 -19.47 -6.71 -9.07
N TRP A 125 -19.33 -7.79 -8.30
CA TRP A 125 -20.36 -8.85 -8.22
C TRP A 125 -20.78 -9.22 -6.79
N SER A 126 -20.23 -8.56 -5.77
CA SER A 126 -20.58 -8.76 -4.36
C SER A 126 -22.07 -8.54 -4.09
N SER A 127 -22.63 -9.35 -3.20
CA SER A 127 -23.93 -9.11 -2.57
C SER A 127 -23.88 -7.84 -1.70
N SER A 128 -25.02 -7.30 -1.32
CA SER A 128 -25.07 -6.12 -0.44
C SER A 128 -24.46 -6.38 0.94
N GLN A 129 -24.57 -7.61 1.46
CA GLN A 129 -23.96 -8.00 2.73
C GLN A 129 -22.44 -8.14 2.59
N ALA A 130 -21.97 -8.88 1.58
CA ALA A 130 -20.54 -9.04 1.34
C ALA A 130 -19.85 -7.68 1.10
N TRP A 131 -20.50 -6.77 0.38
CA TRP A 131 -20.04 -5.39 0.22
C TRP A 131 -19.90 -4.67 1.57
N ALA A 132 -20.90 -4.76 2.45
CA ALA A 132 -20.84 -4.13 3.76
C ALA A 132 -19.71 -4.69 4.64
N ASP A 133 -19.55 -6.02 4.63
CA ASP A 133 -18.48 -6.70 5.36
C ASP A 133 -17.09 -6.32 4.83
N ASP A 134 -16.95 -6.18 3.51
CA ASP A 134 -15.72 -5.74 2.86
C ASP A 134 -15.39 -4.28 3.21
N VAL A 135 -16.40 -3.41 3.22
CA VAL A 135 -16.27 -1.99 3.64
C VAL A 135 -15.85 -1.88 5.11
N GLU A 136 -16.42 -2.67 6.01
CA GLU A 136 -16.02 -2.67 7.42
C GLU A 136 -14.54 -3.05 7.58
N ARG A 137 -14.08 -4.09 6.86
CA ARG A 137 -12.68 -4.49 6.88
C ARG A 137 -11.76 -3.42 6.29
N PHE A 138 -12.17 -2.78 5.20
CA PHE A 138 -11.46 -1.64 4.63
C PHE A 138 -11.29 -0.53 5.66
N GLN A 139 -12.38 -0.09 6.31
CA GLN A 139 -12.36 0.98 7.30
C GLN A 139 -11.46 0.64 8.50
N LYS A 140 -11.45 -0.62 8.93
CA LYS A 140 -10.57 -1.09 10.00
C LYS A 140 -9.08 -1.04 9.61
N MET A 141 -8.74 -1.52 8.42
CA MET A 141 -7.35 -1.61 7.97
C MET A 141 -6.77 -0.24 7.65
N PHE A 142 -7.53 0.58 6.92
CA PHE A 142 -7.15 1.91 6.46
C PHE A 142 -7.61 3.02 7.43
N ARG A 143 -7.81 2.68 8.70
CA ARG A 143 -8.12 3.67 9.76
C ARG A 143 -7.02 4.72 9.85
N HIS A 144 -7.40 5.98 9.93
CA HIS A 144 -6.48 7.10 9.94
C HIS A 144 -6.99 8.21 10.88
N PRO A 145 -6.10 9.06 11.41
CA PRO A 145 -6.50 10.23 12.18
C PRO A 145 -7.31 11.23 11.32
N HIS A 146 -8.21 11.99 11.95
CA HIS A 146 -9.07 12.98 11.28
C HIS A 146 -8.33 14.07 10.48
N HIS A 147 -7.05 14.34 10.80
CA HIS A 147 -6.26 15.34 10.09
C HIS A 147 -5.66 14.81 8.77
N VAL A 148 -5.66 13.49 8.57
CA VAL A 148 -5.21 12.85 7.33
C VAL A 148 -6.41 12.69 6.41
N GLN A 149 -6.32 13.19 5.17
CA GLN A 149 -7.38 12.99 4.18
C GLN A 149 -7.18 11.65 3.47
N LEU A 150 -8.23 10.84 3.34
CA LEU A 150 -8.23 9.64 2.49
C LEU A 150 -9.15 9.86 1.30
N LYS A 151 -8.58 9.77 0.09
CA LYS A 151 -9.29 10.00 -1.17
C LYS A 151 -9.16 8.76 -2.05
N VAL A 152 -10.27 8.28 -2.60
CA VAL A 152 -10.33 6.98 -3.27
C VAL A 152 -10.97 7.13 -4.65
N VAL A 153 -10.32 6.60 -5.67
CA VAL A 153 -10.87 6.47 -7.03
C VAL A 153 -11.38 5.05 -7.22
N ALA A 154 -12.40 4.86 -8.06
CA ALA A 154 -12.93 3.53 -8.38
C ALA A 154 -12.09 2.83 -9.46
N GLY A 155 -11.88 1.53 -9.30
CA GLY A 155 -11.37 0.63 -10.34
C GLY A 155 -12.43 -0.34 -10.86
N ASN A 156 -12.07 -1.16 -11.85
CA ASN A 156 -13.01 -2.07 -12.49
C ASN A 156 -13.41 -3.25 -11.58
N HIS A 157 -12.60 -3.67 -10.62
CA HIS A 157 -13.03 -4.65 -9.61
C HIS A 157 -14.03 -4.07 -8.61
N ASP A 158 -14.06 -2.75 -8.40
CA ASP A 158 -15.01 -2.12 -7.49
C ASP A 158 -16.41 -1.97 -8.09
N ILE A 159 -16.48 -1.42 -9.31
CA ILE A 159 -17.74 -1.01 -9.94
C ILE A 159 -18.12 -1.81 -11.20
N GLY A 160 -17.23 -2.69 -11.66
CA GLY A 160 -17.37 -3.48 -12.89
C GLY A 160 -16.62 -2.85 -14.06
N PHE A 161 -16.08 -3.68 -14.96
CA PHE A 161 -15.52 -3.20 -16.22
C PHE A 161 -16.61 -2.48 -17.03
N HIS A 162 -16.27 -1.57 -17.94
CA HIS A 162 -17.19 -0.73 -18.72
C HIS A 162 -18.64 -1.26 -18.90
N TYR A 163 -18.83 -2.37 -19.62
CA TYR A 163 -20.17 -2.97 -19.87
C TYR A 163 -20.86 -3.59 -18.65
N GLN A 164 -20.10 -3.86 -17.60
CA GLN A 164 -20.57 -4.34 -16.30
C GLN A 164 -20.78 -3.19 -15.31
N MET A 165 -20.46 -1.94 -15.64
CA MET A 165 -20.81 -0.83 -14.75
C MET A 165 -22.33 -0.70 -14.61
N SER A 166 -22.78 -0.25 -13.44
CA SER A 166 -24.19 0.11 -13.24
C SER A 166 -24.31 1.26 -12.25
N THR A 167 -25.39 2.03 -12.39
CA THR A 167 -25.71 3.13 -11.46
C THR A 167 -25.78 2.66 -10.00
N TYR A 168 -26.25 1.42 -9.75
CA TYR A 168 -26.26 0.85 -8.41
C TYR A 168 -24.84 0.69 -7.83
N ARG A 169 -23.92 0.11 -8.62
CA ARG A 169 -22.53 -0.15 -8.19
C ARG A 169 -21.76 1.13 -7.96
N ILE A 170 -21.94 2.11 -8.85
CA ILE A 170 -21.35 3.45 -8.72
C ILE A 170 -21.90 4.15 -7.46
N LYS A 171 -23.23 4.22 -7.29
CA LYS A 171 -23.83 4.93 -6.16
C LYS A 171 -23.46 4.33 -4.80
N ARG A 172 -23.38 3.00 -4.68
CA ARG A 172 -22.95 2.38 -3.41
C ARG A 172 -21.47 2.63 -3.12
N PHE A 173 -20.61 2.70 -4.15
CA PHE A 173 -19.21 3.06 -4.01
C PHE A 173 -19.09 4.53 -3.53
N GLU A 174 -19.80 5.43 -4.21
CA GLU A 174 -19.83 6.86 -3.88
C GLU A 174 -20.38 7.11 -2.48
N LYS A 175 -21.36 6.32 -2.03
CA LYS A 175 -21.88 6.40 -0.66
C LYS A 175 -20.83 6.12 0.41
N VAL A 176 -19.85 5.24 0.12
CA VAL A 176 -18.80 4.85 1.07
C VAL A 176 -17.63 5.81 1.02
N PHE A 177 -17.16 6.13 -0.18
CA PHE A 177 -15.90 6.85 -0.38
C PHE A 177 -16.06 8.34 -0.63
N ASN A 178 -17.28 8.81 -0.94
CA ASN A 178 -17.59 10.19 -1.28
C ASN A 178 -16.53 10.83 -2.20
N PRO A 179 -16.30 10.28 -3.41
CA PRO A 179 -15.21 10.73 -4.27
C PRO A 179 -15.48 12.15 -4.75
N GLU A 180 -14.81 13.12 -4.12
CA GLU A 180 -14.74 14.49 -4.63
C GLU A 180 -14.01 14.48 -5.96
N ARG A 181 -14.68 14.98 -7.01
CA ARG A 181 -14.17 14.95 -8.38
C ARG A 181 -13.08 16.00 -8.62
N LEU A 182 -13.16 17.10 -7.87
CA LEU A 182 -12.14 18.12 -7.76
C LEU A 182 -11.88 18.36 -6.27
N PHE A 183 -10.64 18.13 -5.84
CA PHE A 183 -10.18 18.33 -4.47
C PHE A 183 -8.97 19.28 -4.49
N SER A 184 -9.02 20.36 -3.71
CA SER A 184 -7.91 21.30 -3.60
C SER A 184 -7.33 21.29 -2.19
N TRP A 185 -6.02 21.15 -2.08
CA TRP A 185 -5.33 21.12 -0.78
C TRP A 185 -3.94 21.73 -0.89
N LYS A 186 -3.59 22.62 0.05
CA LYS A 186 -2.30 23.35 0.05
C LYS A 186 -1.93 23.94 -1.32
N GLY A 187 -2.88 24.62 -1.97
CA GLY A 187 -2.65 25.25 -3.26
C GLY A 187 -2.53 24.29 -4.46
N ILE A 188 -2.74 22.98 -4.27
CA ILE A 188 -2.68 21.97 -5.34
C ILE A 188 -4.09 21.49 -5.66
N ASN A 189 -4.43 21.45 -6.95
CA ASN A 189 -5.67 20.85 -7.45
C ASN A 189 -5.47 19.37 -7.79
N PHE A 190 -6.40 18.52 -7.37
CA PHE A 190 -6.48 17.11 -7.72
C PHE A 190 -7.80 16.84 -8.44
N VAL A 191 -7.72 16.20 -9.61
CA VAL A 191 -8.89 15.80 -10.40
C VAL A 191 -9.01 14.28 -10.35
N MET A 192 -10.05 13.78 -9.69
CA MET A 192 -10.27 12.36 -9.45
C MET A 192 -11.30 11.83 -10.44
N VAL A 193 -10.89 10.89 -11.28
CA VAL A 193 -11.66 10.47 -12.45
C VAL A 193 -12.05 9.01 -12.37
N ASN A 194 -13.33 8.72 -12.59
CA ASN A 194 -13.77 7.36 -12.86
C ASN A 194 -13.34 6.97 -14.29
N SER A 195 -12.11 6.49 -14.42
CA SER A 195 -11.55 6.10 -15.73
C SER A 195 -12.27 4.92 -16.37
N VAL A 196 -13.02 4.12 -15.61
CA VAL A 196 -13.84 3.02 -16.19
C VAL A 196 -14.96 3.57 -17.07
N ALA A 197 -15.37 4.83 -16.84
CA ALA A 197 -16.37 5.54 -17.64
C ALA A 197 -15.78 6.28 -18.86
N LEU A 198 -14.48 6.12 -19.16
CA LEU A 198 -13.81 6.78 -20.27
C LEU A 198 -13.63 5.88 -21.50
N GLU A 199 -14.57 4.97 -21.74
CA GLU A 199 -14.57 4.08 -22.92
C GLU A 199 -14.66 4.87 -24.24
N GLY A 200 -15.39 5.99 -24.24
CA GLY A 200 -15.62 6.83 -25.42
C GLY A 200 -16.67 6.28 -26.40
N ASP A 201 -17.61 5.45 -25.92
CA ASP A 201 -18.70 4.88 -26.72
C ASP A 201 -20.05 5.63 -26.57
N GLY A 202 -20.07 6.72 -25.81
CA GLY A 202 -21.25 7.55 -25.61
C GLY A 202 -22.30 6.94 -24.66
N CYS A 203 -21.93 5.95 -23.84
CA CYS A 203 -22.84 5.44 -22.81
C CYS A 203 -23.33 6.56 -21.86
N ASN A 204 -24.49 6.41 -21.23
CA ASN A 204 -25.03 7.48 -20.36
C ASN A 204 -24.06 7.84 -19.21
N ILE A 205 -23.52 6.83 -18.51
CA ILE A 205 -22.53 7.03 -17.43
C ILE A 205 -21.26 7.70 -17.97
N CYS A 206 -20.85 7.34 -19.18
CA CYS A 206 -19.65 7.86 -19.84
C CYS A 206 -19.84 9.32 -20.22
N SER A 207 -20.98 9.66 -20.81
CA SER A 207 -21.32 11.02 -21.23
C SER A 207 -21.44 11.95 -20.03
N GLU A 208 -22.00 11.49 -18.91
CA GLU A 208 -22.03 12.23 -17.64
C GLU A 208 -20.61 12.48 -17.11
N ALA A 209 -19.76 11.45 -17.08
CA ALA A 209 -18.37 11.58 -16.63
C ALA A 209 -17.56 12.55 -17.52
N GLU A 210 -17.75 12.50 -18.84
CA GLU A 210 -17.10 13.43 -19.76
C GLU A 210 -17.59 14.87 -19.61
N ALA A 211 -18.90 15.07 -19.44
CA ALA A 211 -19.48 16.39 -19.20
C ALA A 211 -18.95 17.01 -17.90
N GLU A 212 -18.83 16.21 -16.83
CA GLU A 212 -18.26 16.63 -15.56
C GLU A 212 -16.79 17.05 -15.69
N LEU A 213 -15.98 16.29 -16.44
CA LEU A 213 -14.58 16.66 -16.71
C LEU A 213 -14.46 17.98 -17.49
N ILE A 214 -15.35 18.21 -18.45
CA ILE A 214 -15.41 19.47 -19.20
C ILE A 214 -15.74 20.64 -18.26
N GLU A 215 -16.69 20.46 -17.34
CA GLU A 215 -17.04 21.48 -16.35
C GLU A 215 -15.87 21.79 -15.40
N ILE A 216 -15.17 20.76 -14.91
CA ILE A 216 -13.98 20.93 -14.06
C ILE A 216 -12.88 21.66 -14.81
N SER A 217 -12.63 21.28 -16.08
CA SER A 217 -11.65 21.93 -16.95
C SER A 217 -11.96 23.42 -17.10
N HIS A 218 -13.22 23.78 -17.34
CA HIS A 218 -13.66 25.17 -17.43
C HIS A 218 -13.39 25.94 -16.12
N LYS A 219 -13.73 25.37 -14.96
CA LYS A 219 -13.47 25.99 -13.63
C LYS A 219 -11.98 26.24 -13.38
N LEU A 220 -11.13 25.27 -13.72
CA LEU A 220 -9.68 25.38 -13.57
C LEU A 220 -9.10 26.45 -14.50
N ASN A 221 -9.53 26.51 -15.75
CA ASN A 221 -9.07 27.54 -16.70
C ASN A 221 -9.51 28.94 -16.25
N CYS A 222 -10.78 29.11 -15.85
CA CYS A 222 -11.27 30.38 -15.32
C CYS A 222 -10.48 30.89 -14.11
N SER A 223 -10.00 30.00 -13.25
CA SER A 223 -9.20 30.38 -12.08
C SER A 223 -7.76 30.78 -12.44
N ARG A 224 -7.22 30.25 -13.54
CA ARG A 224 -5.88 30.57 -14.05
C ARG A 224 -5.86 31.86 -14.88
N GLU A 225 -6.95 32.17 -15.59
CA GLU A 225 -7.03 33.29 -16.55
C GLU A 225 -7.48 34.63 -15.93
N GLN A 226 -7.64 34.73 -14.61
CA GLN A 226 -8.20 35.90 -13.90
C GLN A 226 -7.46 37.24 -14.05
N GLU A 227 -6.38 37.34 -14.83
CA GLU A 227 -5.83 38.65 -15.26
C GLU A 227 -6.66 39.29 -16.39
N HIS A 228 -7.48 38.53 -17.09
CA HIS A 228 -8.45 39.02 -18.05
C HIS A 228 -9.84 38.47 -17.70
N HIS A 229 -10.70 39.33 -17.13
CA HIS A 229 -12.12 39.02 -16.89
C HIS A 229 -12.82 38.66 -18.21
N SER A 230 -12.72 37.39 -18.62
CA SER A 230 -13.55 36.82 -19.68
C SER A 230 -14.98 36.77 -19.18
N SER A 231 -15.92 37.33 -19.94
CA SER A 231 -17.36 37.29 -19.63
C SER A 231 -17.96 35.88 -19.55
N GLN A 232 -17.18 34.84 -19.88
CA GLN A 232 -17.57 33.44 -19.83
C GLN A 232 -17.30 32.77 -18.47
N CYS A 233 -16.48 33.39 -17.61
CA CYS A 233 -16.20 32.87 -16.27
C CYS A 233 -17.16 33.49 -15.25
N GLY A 234 -17.97 32.66 -14.58
CA GLY A 234 -18.92 33.11 -13.56
C GLY A 234 -18.25 33.49 -12.23
N ASP A 235 -19.04 34.03 -11.28
CA ASP A 235 -18.62 34.53 -9.96
C ASP A 235 -18.26 33.42 -8.94
N GLY A 236 -17.69 32.31 -9.39
CA GLY A 236 -17.27 31.20 -8.52
C GLY A 236 -16.04 31.55 -7.68
N GLN A 237 -15.87 30.86 -6.55
CA GLN A 237 -14.62 30.97 -5.78
C GLN A 237 -13.43 30.53 -6.66
N PRO A 238 -12.36 31.34 -6.72
CA PRO A 238 -11.18 30.99 -7.50
C PRO A 238 -10.49 29.75 -6.91
N LEU A 239 -10.17 28.79 -7.77
CA LEU A 239 -9.34 27.64 -7.43
C LEU A 239 -7.86 28.03 -7.40
N PRO A 240 -7.00 27.25 -6.72
CA PRO A 240 -5.57 27.39 -6.86
C PRO A 240 -5.13 27.41 -8.33
N ARG A 241 -4.12 28.22 -8.66
CA ARG A 241 -3.64 28.36 -10.05
C ARG A 241 -2.72 27.21 -10.50
N SER A 242 -2.50 26.21 -9.65
CA SER A 242 -1.65 25.07 -9.96
C SER A 242 -2.21 24.27 -11.14
N ALA A 243 -1.31 23.65 -11.91
CA ALA A 243 -1.71 22.56 -12.79
C ALA A 243 -2.36 21.44 -11.94
N PRO A 244 -3.46 20.82 -12.40
CA PRO A 244 -4.10 19.76 -11.67
C PRO A 244 -3.31 18.46 -11.74
N VAL A 245 -3.32 17.69 -10.66
CA VAL A 245 -2.87 16.29 -10.63
C VAL A 245 -4.07 15.40 -10.97
N LEU A 246 -3.99 14.70 -12.11
CA LEU A 246 -5.03 13.74 -12.51
C LEU A 246 -4.83 12.42 -11.78
N LEU A 247 -5.89 11.93 -11.12
CA LEU A 247 -5.90 10.68 -10.38
C LEU A 247 -6.95 9.75 -10.96
N GLN A 248 -6.52 8.57 -11.39
CA GLN A 248 -7.38 7.58 -12.02
C GLN A 248 -6.83 6.17 -11.85
N HIS A 249 -7.66 5.16 -12.12
CA HIS A 249 -7.28 3.76 -12.03
C HIS A 249 -6.65 3.24 -13.33
N PHE A 250 -7.33 3.40 -14.47
CA PHE A 250 -6.77 3.01 -15.76
C PHE A 250 -5.72 4.03 -16.20
N PRO A 251 -4.53 3.59 -16.65
CA PRO A 251 -3.52 4.50 -17.17
C PRO A 251 -3.99 5.18 -18.47
N LEU A 252 -3.47 6.38 -18.71
CA LEU A 252 -3.58 7.00 -20.03
C LEU A 252 -2.97 6.13 -21.12
N TYR A 253 -3.34 6.42 -22.36
CA TYR A 253 -2.84 5.75 -23.54
C TYR A 253 -1.31 5.71 -23.55
N ARG A 254 -0.79 4.49 -23.63
CA ARG A 254 0.61 4.20 -23.94
C ARG A 254 0.65 2.90 -24.72
N ARG A 255 1.65 2.74 -25.59
CA ARG A 255 1.72 1.59 -26.49
C ARG A 255 1.95 0.27 -25.75
N SER A 256 2.80 0.28 -24.73
CA SER A 256 3.18 -0.89 -23.91
C SER A 256 3.95 -0.41 -22.67
N ASP A 257 4.41 -1.37 -21.86
CA ASP A 257 5.33 -1.15 -20.74
C ASP A 257 6.81 -0.95 -21.15
N ALA A 258 7.15 -0.85 -22.45
CA ALA A 258 8.54 -0.81 -22.94
C ALA A 258 9.43 0.21 -22.21
N ASN A 259 8.86 1.37 -21.84
CA ASN A 259 9.59 2.44 -21.15
C ASN A 259 9.57 2.33 -19.59
N CYS A 260 8.83 1.35 -19.07
CA CYS A 260 8.68 0.85 -17.70
C CYS A 260 9.92 0.48 -16.90
N THR A 261 10.70 1.38 -16.32
CA THR A 261 11.84 0.95 -15.48
C THR A 261 11.48 0.69 -14.02
N GLY A 262 12.24 -0.19 -13.35
CA GLY A 262 12.13 -0.44 -11.91
C GLY A 262 11.77 -1.90 -11.59
N GLU A 263 11.65 -2.18 -10.31
CA GLU A 263 11.36 -3.54 -9.80
C GLU A 263 9.95 -4.02 -10.14
N ASP A 264 8.95 -3.13 -10.12
CA ASP A 264 7.55 -3.45 -10.44
C ASP A 264 7.25 -3.41 -11.95
N ALA A 265 8.27 -3.31 -12.79
CA ALA A 265 8.08 -3.33 -14.24
C ALA A 265 7.74 -4.74 -14.73
N ALA A 266 6.90 -4.84 -15.75
CA ALA A 266 6.58 -6.11 -16.41
C ALA A 266 7.87 -6.86 -16.83
N PRO A 267 7.87 -8.21 -16.78
CA PRO A 267 8.99 -9.02 -17.25
C PRO A 267 9.41 -8.62 -18.68
N PRO A 268 10.71 -8.71 -19.05
CA PRO A 268 11.19 -8.26 -20.36
C PRO A 268 10.44 -8.87 -21.55
N GLU A 269 9.93 -10.09 -21.38
CA GLU A 269 9.15 -10.85 -22.36
C GLU A 269 7.77 -10.24 -22.63
N GLU A 270 7.15 -9.64 -21.60
CA GLU A 270 5.80 -9.06 -21.67
C GLU A 270 5.84 -7.53 -21.85
N ARG A 271 6.93 -6.90 -21.46
CA ARG A 271 7.08 -5.44 -21.45
C ARG A 271 6.90 -4.80 -22.84
N GLY A 272 7.23 -5.53 -23.90
CA GLY A 272 7.05 -5.13 -25.28
C GLY A 272 5.64 -5.35 -25.84
N THR A 273 4.79 -6.09 -25.14
CA THR A 273 3.45 -6.48 -25.61
C THR A 273 2.57 -5.24 -25.77
N PRO A 274 1.99 -5.01 -26.96
CA PRO A 274 1.12 -3.87 -27.18
C PRO A 274 -0.13 -3.94 -26.30
N PHE A 275 -0.45 -2.84 -25.64
CA PHE A 275 -1.69 -2.69 -24.90
C PHE A 275 -2.88 -2.54 -25.85
N LYS A 276 -3.99 -3.17 -25.46
CA LYS A 276 -5.29 -3.00 -26.07
C LYS A 276 -5.98 -1.77 -25.47
N GLU A 277 -6.26 -0.80 -26.32
CA GLU A 277 -7.06 0.38 -25.94
C GLU A 277 -8.43 -0.04 -25.40
N ARG A 278 -8.93 0.72 -24.42
CA ARG A 278 -10.20 0.47 -23.71
C ARG A 278 -10.22 -0.85 -22.94
N TYR A 279 -9.06 -1.47 -22.77
CA TYR A 279 -8.91 -2.68 -21.97
C TYR A 279 -7.75 -2.57 -21.00
N ASP A 280 -6.53 -2.42 -21.51
CA ASP A 280 -5.32 -2.27 -20.67
C ASP A 280 -5.03 -0.80 -20.35
N VAL A 281 -5.45 0.10 -21.24
CA VAL A 281 -5.22 1.55 -21.17
C VAL A 281 -6.44 2.30 -21.71
N LEU A 282 -6.61 3.56 -21.33
CA LEU A 282 -7.58 4.43 -21.99
C LEU A 282 -7.26 4.61 -23.48
N SER A 283 -8.28 4.92 -24.28
CA SER A 283 -8.08 5.19 -25.70
C SER A 283 -7.20 6.42 -25.93
N ARG A 284 -6.59 6.50 -27.12
CA ARG A 284 -5.88 7.69 -27.58
C ARG A 284 -6.77 8.93 -27.50
N GLU A 285 -8.02 8.80 -27.96
CA GLU A 285 -8.97 9.91 -27.97
C GLU A 285 -9.28 10.40 -26.55
N ALA A 286 -9.54 9.49 -25.61
CA ALA A 286 -9.80 9.85 -24.22
C ALA A 286 -8.57 10.50 -23.57
N SER A 287 -7.38 9.99 -23.88
CA SER A 287 -6.12 10.47 -23.30
C SER A 287 -5.70 11.84 -23.81
N GLN A 288 -6.12 12.21 -25.02
CA GLN A 288 -5.84 13.52 -25.62
C GLN A 288 -6.77 14.64 -25.12
N LYS A 289 -7.82 14.32 -24.35
CA LYS A 289 -8.73 15.32 -23.75
C LYS A 289 -8.07 16.15 -22.64
N GLY A 290 -6.90 15.75 -22.14
CA GLY A 290 -6.14 16.48 -21.14
C GLY A 290 -4.71 16.78 -21.59
N SER A 291 -4.16 17.90 -21.13
CA SER A 291 -2.73 18.21 -21.25
C SER A 291 -2.10 18.14 -19.87
N MET A 292 -1.09 17.28 -19.72
CA MET A 292 -0.34 17.13 -18.47
C MET A 292 1.01 17.82 -18.63
N THR A 293 1.31 18.77 -17.75
CA THR A 293 2.62 19.39 -17.68
C THR A 293 3.29 18.95 -16.38
N PRO A 294 4.41 18.21 -16.45
CA PRO A 294 5.09 17.74 -15.25
C PRO A 294 5.98 18.85 -14.69
N THR A 295 5.42 19.70 -13.85
CA THR A 295 6.15 20.73 -13.12
C THR A 295 5.83 20.61 -11.63
N GLU A 296 6.82 20.88 -10.77
CA GLU A 296 6.62 21.14 -9.33
C GLU A 296 6.25 19.94 -8.42
N TYR A 297 6.47 18.70 -8.86
CA TYR A 297 6.35 17.53 -7.97
C TYR A 297 7.61 16.67 -7.97
N ALA A 298 7.80 15.95 -6.87
CA ALA A 298 8.80 14.90 -6.73
C ALA A 298 8.11 13.61 -6.28
N LEU A 299 8.48 12.48 -6.89
CA LEU A 299 7.90 11.18 -6.62
C LEU A 299 9.01 10.20 -6.24
N SER A 300 8.78 9.41 -5.21
CA SER A 300 9.64 8.30 -4.79
C SER A 300 8.81 7.09 -4.40
N LYS A 301 9.34 5.90 -4.65
CA LYS A 301 8.73 4.65 -4.17
C LYS A 301 9.23 4.34 -2.76
N CYS A 302 8.32 3.99 -1.86
CA CYS A 302 8.63 3.41 -0.56
C CYS A 302 8.25 1.92 -0.59
N TYR A 303 9.25 1.06 -0.55
CA TYR A 303 9.06 -0.38 -0.66
C TYR A 303 8.50 -0.98 0.64
N LEU A 304 7.72 -2.06 0.49
CA LEU A 304 7.27 -2.89 1.61
C LEU A 304 8.24 -4.07 1.84
N PRO A 305 8.18 -4.73 3.00
CA PRO A 305 8.96 -5.96 3.21
C PRO A 305 8.65 -7.02 2.15
N PHE A 306 9.70 -7.56 1.53
CA PHE A 306 9.55 -8.67 0.58
C PHE A 306 9.04 -9.92 1.28
N GLU A 307 8.03 -10.55 0.68
CA GLU A 307 7.48 -11.81 1.19
C GLU A 307 8.55 -12.89 1.29
N ASN A 308 9.44 -12.99 0.30
CA ASN A 308 10.55 -13.93 0.32
C ASN A 308 11.47 -13.74 1.53
N THR A 309 11.71 -12.50 1.97
CA THR A 309 12.51 -12.24 3.18
C THR A 309 11.82 -12.79 4.42
N VAL A 310 10.50 -12.64 4.53
CA VAL A 310 9.70 -13.17 5.63
C VAL A 310 9.70 -14.71 5.61
N LEU A 311 9.48 -15.32 4.44
CA LEU A 311 9.48 -16.78 4.27
C LEU A 311 10.84 -17.39 4.60
N ILE A 312 11.94 -16.82 4.08
CA ILE A 312 13.31 -17.26 4.40
C ILE A 312 13.57 -17.17 5.90
N THR A 313 13.11 -16.12 6.57
CA THR A 313 13.26 -15.95 8.02
C THR A 313 12.52 -17.04 8.77
N TYR A 314 11.28 -17.37 8.37
CA TYR A 314 10.52 -18.47 8.95
C TYR A 314 11.18 -19.84 8.73
N CYS A 315 11.64 -20.13 7.50
CA CYS A 315 12.32 -21.39 7.20
C CYS A 315 13.64 -21.53 7.99
N GLY A 316 14.43 -20.45 8.08
CA GLY A 316 15.67 -20.42 8.85
C GLY A 316 15.42 -20.65 10.35
N ALA A 317 14.39 -20.02 10.91
CA ALA A 317 13.98 -20.22 12.29
C ALA A 317 13.55 -21.66 12.56
N ALA A 318 12.76 -22.26 11.66
CA ALA A 318 12.35 -23.66 11.78
C ALA A 318 13.56 -24.61 11.79
N GLY A 319 14.52 -24.41 10.88
CA GLY A 319 15.78 -25.17 10.87
C GLY A 319 16.58 -25.00 12.17
N PHE A 320 16.70 -23.77 12.67
CA PHE A 320 17.37 -23.48 13.94
C PHE A 320 16.70 -24.16 15.14
N LEU A 321 15.37 -24.17 15.21
CA LEU A 321 14.61 -24.86 16.24
C LEU A 321 14.87 -26.38 16.23
N VAL A 322 14.92 -26.99 15.04
CA VAL A 322 15.27 -28.42 14.88
C VAL A 322 16.66 -28.70 15.43
N VAL A 323 17.65 -27.87 15.09
CA VAL A 323 19.02 -28.02 15.61
C VAL A 323 19.05 -27.88 17.14
N LEU A 324 18.35 -26.90 17.72
CA LEU A 324 18.26 -26.73 19.17
C LEU A 324 17.69 -27.95 19.87
N ILE A 325 16.67 -28.58 19.28
CA ILE A 325 16.05 -29.80 19.80
C ILE A 325 17.05 -30.96 19.73
N LEU A 326 17.69 -31.18 18.58
CA LEU A 326 18.65 -32.26 18.37
C LEU A 326 19.85 -32.14 19.33
N VAL A 327 20.39 -30.94 19.52
CA VAL A 327 21.48 -30.66 20.48
C VAL A 327 21.02 -30.94 21.91
N HIS A 328 19.80 -30.54 22.29
CA HIS A 328 19.30 -30.77 23.64
C HIS A 328 19.16 -32.25 23.98
N PHE A 329 18.74 -33.06 23.01
CA PHE A 329 18.62 -34.51 23.17
C PHE A 329 19.94 -35.27 22.92
N GLY A 330 21.04 -34.58 22.61
CA GLY A 330 22.37 -35.18 22.43
C GLY A 330 22.56 -35.90 21.11
N PHE A 331 21.75 -35.60 20.09
CA PHE A 331 21.89 -36.13 18.73
C PHE A 331 22.88 -35.34 17.87
N LEU A 332 23.33 -34.17 18.35
CA LEU A 332 24.34 -33.33 17.71
C LEU A 332 25.30 -32.79 18.77
N ASP A 333 26.61 -32.99 18.57
CA ASP A 333 27.65 -32.35 19.36
C ASP A 333 27.91 -30.94 18.82
N LEU A 334 27.71 -29.92 19.66
CA LEU A 334 28.03 -28.54 19.28
C LEU A 334 29.56 -28.32 19.40
N PRO A 335 30.28 -27.93 18.33
CA PRO A 335 31.72 -27.69 18.43
C PRO A 335 32.09 -26.54 19.40
N PHE A 336 31.12 -25.71 19.77
CA PHE A 336 31.35 -24.43 20.46
C PHE A 336 31.51 -24.52 21.99
N LEU A 337 31.41 -25.72 22.60
CA LEU A 337 31.58 -25.90 24.05
C LEU A 337 32.90 -26.56 24.47
N PHE A 338 33.80 -26.88 23.54
CA PHE A 338 35.13 -27.41 23.89
C PHE A 338 36.11 -26.35 24.43
N GLY A 339 35.92 -25.06 24.11
CA GLY A 339 36.81 -23.98 24.56
C GLY A 339 36.73 -23.67 26.07
N CYS A 340 35.57 -23.85 26.70
CA CYS A 340 35.41 -23.57 28.13
C CYS A 340 35.92 -24.68 29.06
N GLN A 341 36.14 -25.90 28.56
CA GLN A 341 36.73 -26.98 29.36
C GLN A 341 38.27 -26.93 29.40
N LEU A 342 38.92 -26.30 28.42
CA LEU A 342 40.38 -26.11 28.42
C LEU A 342 40.86 -25.07 29.44
N LEU A 343 40.08 -24.01 29.70
CA LEU A 343 40.43 -23.00 30.71
C LEU A 343 40.26 -23.46 32.17
N ARG A 344 39.56 -24.58 32.42
CA ARG A 344 39.45 -25.17 33.76
C ARG A 344 40.61 -26.09 34.13
N LYS A 345 41.45 -26.50 33.17
CA LYS A 345 42.61 -27.38 33.43
C LYS A 345 43.89 -26.64 33.86
N PHE A 346 43.92 -25.31 33.84
CA PHE A 346 45.12 -24.51 34.17
C PHE A 346 45.08 -23.79 35.54
N LYS A 347 44.15 -24.14 36.44
CA LYS A 347 44.11 -23.62 37.82
C LYS A 347 44.22 -24.74 38.85
N THR A 348 45.36 -25.42 38.85
CA THR A 348 45.89 -26.16 40.01
C THR A 348 47.40 -26.22 39.88
N VAL A 349 48.10 -25.26 40.50
CA VAL A 349 49.43 -25.41 41.08
C VAL A 349 49.32 -24.87 42.49
#